data_AF-A0A930WKD6-F1
#
_entry.id   AF-A0A930WKD6-F1
#
_cell.length_a   1.000
_cell.length_b   1.000
_cell.length_c   1.000
_cell.angle_alpha   90.00
_cell.angle_beta   90.00
_cell.angle_gamma   90.00
#
_symmetry.space_group_name_H-M   'P 1'
#
loop_
_entity.id
_entity.type
_entity.pdbx_description
1 polymer ?
#
loop_
_entity_poly.entity_id
_entity_poly.type
_entity_poly.pdbx_seq_one_letter_code
_entity_poly.pdbx_strand_id
1 'polypeptide(L)' 'MREQDPKDRIREMSVLNLIMVIGIAIGFGIGMLIDNVIGGIAIGMLGAFICRLLYIRKKYKEINPKDKKE' A
#
# COMPACT_ATOMS: atom_id res chain seq x y z
N MET A 1 21.36 -5.77 14.31
CA MET A 1 20.53 -5.21 13.22
C MET A 1 20.40 -6.32 12.19
N ARG A 2 19.19 -6.84 11.92
CA ARG A 2 19.01 -7.85 10.86
C ARG A 2 19.32 -7.15 9.54
N GLU A 3 20.43 -7.52 8.90
CA GLU A 3 20.70 -7.20 7.50
C GLU A 3 19.48 -7.63 6.70
N GLN A 4 18.64 -6.66 6.30
CA GLN A 4 17.60 -6.93 5.32
C GLN A 4 18.32 -7.23 4.02
N ASP A 5 18.24 -8.48 3.59
CA ASP A 5 18.75 -8.95 2.31
C ASP A 5 18.36 -7.94 1.22
N PRO A 6 19.28 -7.49 0.36
CA PRO A 6 19.00 -6.47 -0.66
C PRO A 6 17.82 -6.87 -1.55
N LYS A 7 17.59 -8.18 -1.73
CA LYS A 7 16.45 -8.76 -2.44
C LYS A 7 15.09 -8.43 -1.78
N ASP A 8 15.02 -8.44 -0.45
CA ASP A 8 13.79 -8.13 0.28
C ASP A 8 13.44 -6.64 0.21
N ARG A 9 14.45 -5.76 0.25
CA ARG A 9 14.23 -4.31 0.09
C ARG A 9 13.72 -3.94 -1.30
N ILE A 10 14.27 -4.58 -2.34
CA ILE A 10 13.80 -4.39 -3.72
C ILE A 10 12.35 -4.86 -3.86
N ARG A 11 12.02 -6.01 -3.28
CA ARG A 11 10.66 -6.55 -3.31
C ARG A 11 9.67 -5.67 -2.54
N GLU A 12 10.07 -5.11 -1.40
CA GLU A 12 9.26 -4.14 -0.65
C GLU A 12 8.98 -2.87 -1.45
N MET A 13 10.01 -2.26 -2.04
CA MET A 13 9.82 -1.08 -2.88
C MET A 13 8.88 -1.39 -4.04
N SER A 14 9.02 -2.57 -4.65
CA SER A 14 8.16 -2.99 -5.75
C SER A 14 6.70 -3.16 -5.34
N VAL A 15 6.43 -3.72 -4.15
CA VAL A 15 5.05 -3.88 -3.64
C VAL A 15 4.45 -2.54 -3.23
N LEU A 16 5.22 -1.68 -2.55
CA LEU A 16 4.77 -0.34 -2.18
C LEU A 16 4.46 0.52 -3.42
N ASN A 17 5.27 0.38 -4.47
CA ASN A 17 5.04 1.05 -5.74
C ASN A 17 3.80 0.49 -6.46
N LEU A 18 3.60 -0.83 -6.44
CA LEU A 18 2.42 -1.48 -7.01
C LEU A 18 1.12 -1.00 -6.34
N ILE A 19 1.11 -0.86 -5.00
CA ILE A 19 -0.05 -0.35 -4.24
C ILE A 19 -0.39 1.08 -4.67
N MET A 20 0.61 1.94 -4.91
CA MET A 20 0.38 3.29 -5.45
C MET A 20 -0.22 3.26 -6.85
N VAL A 21 0.32 2.45 -7.76
CA VAL A 21 -0.18 2.35 -9.14
C VAL A 21 -1.64 1.89 -9.16
N ILE A 22 -1.98 0.87 -8.35
CA ILE A 22 -3.35 0.37 -8.23
C ILE A 22 -4.28 1.45 -7.66
N GLY A 23 -3.84 2.16 -6.62
CA GLY A 23 -4.65 3.22 -6.02
C GLY A 23 -4.92 4.39 -6.96
N ILE A 24 -3.94 4.77 -7.79
CA ILE A 24 -4.12 5.78 -8.85
C ILE A 24 -5.09 5.26 -9.91
N ALA A 25 -4.95 4.01 -10.37
CA ALA A 25 -5.84 3.42 -11.38
C ALA A 25 -7.30 3.36 -10.89
N ILE A 26 -7.52 2.96 -9.63
CA ILE A 26 -8.85 2.93 -9.01
C ILE A 26 -9.40 4.35 -8.86
N GLY A 27 -8.59 5.29 -8.36
CA GLY A 27 -9.00 6.70 -8.23
C GLY A 27 -9.39 7.34 -9.55
N PHE A 28 -8.65 7.03 -10.60
CA PHE A 28 -8.95 7.50 -11.95
C PHE A 28 -10.25 6.90 -12.49
N GLY A 29 -10.46 5.58 -12.29
CA GLY A 29 -11.70 4.91 -12.67
C GLY A 29 -12.92 5.45 -11.93
N ILE A 30 -12.81 5.66 -10.61
CA ILE A 30 -13.89 6.27 -9.81
C ILE A 30 -14.13 7.71 -10.26
N GLY A 31 -13.08 8.49 -10.50
CA GLY A 31 -13.17 9.88 -10.95
C GLY A 31 -13.88 10.05 -12.28
N MET A 32 -13.68 9.12 -13.21
CA MET A 32 -14.42 9.08 -14.48
C MET A 32 -15.90 8.71 -14.28
N LEU A 33 -16.23 7.81 -13.34
CA LEU A 33 -17.62 7.42 -13.08
C LEU A 33 -18.47 8.55 -12.48
N ILE A 34 -17.84 9.52 -11.82
CA ILE A 34 -18.52 10.64 -11.14
C ILE A 34 -18.33 11.98 -11.86
N ASP A 35 -17.75 11.98 -13.08
CA ASP A 35 -17.33 13.18 -13.83
C ASP A 35 -16.50 14.18 -13.02
N ASN A 36 -15.81 13.69 -11.99
CA ASN A 36 -15.02 14.50 -11.07
C ASN A 36 -13.66 13.84 -10.85
N VAL A 37 -12.82 13.95 -11.87
CA VAL A 37 -11.49 13.32 -11.94
C VAL A 37 -10.61 13.75 -10.77
N ILE A 38 -10.67 15.02 -10.36
CA ILE A 38 -9.89 15.53 -9.22
C ILE A 38 -10.32 14.86 -7.92
N GLY A 39 -11.64 14.75 -7.68
CA GLY A 39 -12.20 14.06 -6.51
C GLY A 39 -11.86 12.56 -6.49
N GLY A 40 -11.97 11.89 -7.64
CA GLY A 40 -11.62 10.48 -7.78
C GLY A 40 -10.14 10.21 -7.53
N ILE A 41 -9.25 11.05 -8.08
CA ILE A 41 -7.80 10.94 -7.82
C ILE A 41 -7.49 11.16 -6.33
N ALA A 42 -8.14 12.13 -5.67
CA ALA A 42 -7.96 12.36 -4.23
C ALA A 42 -8.40 11.13 -3.40
N ILE A 43 -9.54 10.53 -3.73
CA ILE A 43 -10.03 9.29 -3.09
C ILE A 43 -9.08 8.14 -3.36
N GLY A 44 -8.60 7.98 -4.59
CA GLY A 44 -7.62 6.95 -4.96
C GLY A 44 -6.30 7.09 -4.21
N MET A 45 -5.79 8.33 -4.06
CA MET A 45 -4.58 8.61 -3.29
C MET A 45 -4.78 8.30 -1.79
N LEU A 46 -5.91 8.67 -1.21
CA LEU A 46 -6.24 8.34 0.19
C LEU A 46 -6.37 6.82 0.39
N GLY A 47 -7.01 6.11 -0.54
CA GLY A 47 -7.11 4.66 -0.52
C GLY A 47 -5.74 3.98 -0.63
N ALA A 48 -4.89 4.43 -1.56
CA ALA A 48 -3.52 3.95 -1.73
C ALA A 48 -2.69 4.14 -0.45
N PHE A 49 -2.85 5.30 0.20
CA PHE A 49 -2.15 5.64 1.42
C PHE A 49 -2.55 4.71 2.58
N ILE A 50 -3.85 4.43 2.75
CA ILE A 50 -4.33 3.47 3.75
C ILE A 50 -3.83 2.06 3.45
N CYS A 51 -3.88 1.61 2.19
CA CYS A 51 -3.33 0.31 1.79
C CYS A 51 -1.83 0.20 2.08
N ARG A 52 -1.07 1.28 1.87
CA ARG A 52 0.36 1.35 2.20
C ARG A 52 0.60 1.21 3.70
N LEU A 53 -0.19 1.91 4.53
CA LEU A 53 -0.13 1.79 5.98
C LEU A 53 -0.50 0.38 6.47
N LEU A 54 -1.53 -0.24 5.90
CA LEU A 54 -1.94 -1.61 6.22
C LEU A 54 -0.88 -2.64 5.82
N TYR A 55 -0.25 -2.46 4.66
CA TYR A 55 0.85 -3.32 4.22
C TYR A 55 2.03 -3.27 5.19
N ILE A 56 2.43 -2.05 5.59
CA ILE A 56 3.48 -1.85 6.61
C ILE A 56 3.05 -2.50 7.94
N ARG A 57 1.82 -2.26 8.42
CA ARG A 57 1.29 -2.89 9.64
C ARG A 57 1.32 -4.41 9.57
N LYS A 58 0.88 -5.01 8.47
CA LYS A 58 0.89 -6.46 8.26
C LYS A 58 2.32 -7.01 8.32
N LYS A 59 3.26 -6.30 7.68
CA LYS A 59 4.69 -6.64 7.72
C LYS A 59 5.29 -6.52 9.12
N TYR A 60 4.98 -5.47 9.88
CA TYR A 60 5.40 -5.35 11.29
C TYR A 60 4.81 -6.46 12.18
N LYS A 61 3.57 -6.89 11.91
CA LYS A 61 2.93 -8.01 12.62
C LYS A 61 3.58 -9.35 12.28
N GLU A 62 4.02 -9.56 11.03
CA GLU A 62 4.81 -10.74 10.65
C GLU A 62 6.22 -10.75 11.28
N ILE A 63 6.83 -9.58 11.49
CA ILE A 63 8.17 -9.46 12.10
C ILE A 63 8.12 -9.62 13.64
N ASN A 64 6.96 -9.39 14.26
CA ASN A 64 6.76 -9.59 15.70
C ASN A 64 5.87 -10.82 15.97
N PRO A 65 6.41 -12.06 15.95
CA PRO A 65 5.64 -13.27 16.23
C PRO A 65 5.20 -13.44 17.69
N LYS A 66 5.29 -12.41 18.54
CA LYS A 66 4.89 -12.47 19.95
C LYS A 66 3.37 -12.46 20.20
N ASP A 67 2.55 -12.26 19.16
CA ASP A 67 1.08 -12.33 19.24
C ASP A 67 0.49 -13.65 18.68
N LYS A 68 1.32 -14.69 18.51
CA LYS A 68 0.87 -16.08 18.26
C LYS A 68 0.90 -16.94 19.53
N LYS A 69 0.49 -16.35 20.65
CA LYS A 69 -0.01 -17.02 21.87
C LYS A 69 -0.97 -15.98 22.45
N GLU A 70 -2.26 -16.23 22.61
CA GLU A 70 -2.95 -17.42 23.11
C GLU A 70 -4.23 -17.73 22.32
#